data_AF-A0A2V8Y2I0-F1
#
_entry.id   AF-A0A2V8Y2I0-F1
#
_cell.length_a   1.000
_cell.length_b   1.000
_cell.length_c   1.000
_cell.angle_alpha   90.00
_cell.angle_beta   90.00
_cell.angle_gamma   90.00
#
_symmetry.space_group_name_H-M   'P 1'
#
loop_
_entity.id
_entity.type
_entity.pdbx_description
1 polymer ?
#
loop_
_entity_poly.entity_id
_entity_poly.type
_entity_poly.pdbx_seq_one_letter_code
_entity_poly.pdbx_strand_id
1 'polypeptide(L)'
;MAKSLDLPARLSLVVLAAVTIPSGLADTTIDRMLLPIEVLGSESQTVSRTVALPAEQAESVRFLWLQIHGLRYADQASVQFNASAWIPLNNNTVTIAEPGRSFGGIGGGFATLVMTLPLPSGAVVADTNIIRFRFNRTDGVVSAYRVLALNFLTFEGQKLLPPGAFVEDAPETWTPPLPDEASIRAGRALWRGASLVASSLPNSPRIEAHCADCHAEDGRDLKYFNFSNGSIVARSRFHGLLALEGKQIASYIRSLTLPNPGRPWNPPYQPGP
;
A
#
# COMPACT_ATOMS: atom_id res chain seq x y z
N MET A 1 -53.10 86.17 1.44
CA MET A 1 -53.64 85.10 0.57
C MET A 1 -52.45 84.32 0.03
N ALA A 2 -52.05 83.23 0.72
CA ALA A 2 -52.11 81.83 0.24
C ALA A 2 -51.24 81.59 -1.01
N LYS A 3 -50.32 80.63 -1.13
CA LYS A 3 -49.92 79.40 -0.39
C LYS A 3 -48.56 79.00 -1.02
N SER A 4 -47.51 78.69 -0.27
CA SER A 4 -46.40 77.86 -0.76
C SER A 4 -46.42 76.54 0.00
N LEU A 5 -46.61 75.44 -0.73
CA LEU A 5 -46.58 74.09 -0.19
C LEU A 5 -45.13 73.64 -0.01
N ASP A 6 -44.77 73.28 1.22
CA ASP A 6 -43.58 72.49 1.53
C ASP A 6 -43.79 71.02 1.11
N LEU A 7 -42.75 70.46 0.48
CA LEU A 7 -42.64 69.05 0.11
C LEU A 7 -42.02 68.26 1.28
N PRO A 8 -42.57 67.12 1.73
CA PRO A 8 -41.94 66.32 2.77
C PRO A 8 -40.79 65.46 2.20
N ALA A 9 -39.65 65.52 2.87
CA ALA A 9 -38.50 64.65 2.66
C ALA A 9 -38.86 63.18 2.94
N ARG A 10 -38.64 62.29 1.98
CA ARG A 10 -38.77 60.84 2.16
C ARG A 10 -37.54 60.31 2.87
N LEU A 11 -37.75 59.81 4.10
CA LEU A 11 -36.78 59.07 4.88
C LEU A 11 -36.71 57.62 4.35
N SER A 12 -35.64 57.26 3.65
CA SER A 12 -35.40 55.88 3.21
C SER A 12 -34.73 55.08 4.33
N LEU A 13 -35.49 54.15 4.91
CA LEU A 13 -35.02 53.17 5.89
C LEU A 13 -34.17 52.10 5.18
N VAL A 14 -32.86 52.10 5.41
CA VAL A 14 -31.96 51.03 4.94
C VAL A 14 -32.00 49.90 5.96
N VAL A 15 -32.64 48.78 5.59
CA VAL A 15 -32.59 47.54 6.36
C VAL A 15 -31.29 46.80 6.01
N LEU A 16 -30.37 46.71 6.97
CA LEU A 16 -29.14 45.94 6.84
C LEU A 16 -29.47 44.45 7.02
N ALA A 17 -29.54 43.71 5.91
CA ALA A 17 -29.67 42.26 5.96
C ALA A 17 -28.32 41.65 6.42
N ALA A 18 -28.28 41.10 7.63
CA ALA A 18 -27.15 40.32 8.11
C ALA A 18 -27.10 38.99 7.33
N VAL A 19 -26.16 38.89 6.39
CA VAL A 19 -25.82 37.63 5.72
C VAL A 19 -25.04 36.79 6.72
N THR A 20 -25.69 35.79 7.32
CA THR A 20 -24.99 34.72 8.03
C THR A 20 -24.34 33.84 6.98
N ILE A 21 -23.03 34.00 6.80
CA ILE A 21 -22.21 33.03 6.05
C ILE A 21 -22.31 31.71 6.82
N PRO A 22 -22.82 30.62 6.24
CA PRO A 22 -22.71 29.33 6.87
C PRO A 22 -21.23 29.02 6.92
N SER A 23 -20.66 28.98 8.13
CA SER A 23 -19.39 28.34 8.38
C SER A 23 -19.53 26.89 7.92
N GLY A 24 -19.14 26.62 6.68
CA GLY A 24 -18.99 25.27 6.18
C GLY A 24 -18.08 24.57 7.18
N LEU A 25 -18.62 23.59 7.88
CA LEU A 25 -17.81 22.57 8.52
C LEU A 25 -16.91 22.06 7.41
N ALA A 26 -15.62 22.38 7.49
CA ALA A 26 -14.63 21.71 6.68
C ALA A 26 -14.87 20.22 6.96
N ASP A 27 -15.36 19.51 5.96
CA ASP A 27 -15.37 18.06 5.98
C ASP A 27 -13.90 17.66 6.00
N THR A 28 -13.33 17.57 7.20
CA THR A 28 -12.03 16.94 7.43
C THR A 28 -12.23 15.48 7.12
N THR A 29 -12.27 15.17 5.83
CA THR A 29 -11.98 13.84 5.33
C THR A 29 -10.62 13.50 5.89
N ILE A 30 -10.61 12.68 6.93
CA ILE A 30 -9.37 12.10 7.44
C ILE A 30 -8.82 11.28 6.28
N ASP A 31 -7.72 11.74 5.69
CA ASP A 31 -6.99 10.96 4.70
C ASP A 31 -6.45 9.72 5.42
N ARG A 32 -7.17 8.61 5.27
CA ARG A 32 -6.85 7.35 5.91
C ARG A 32 -5.82 6.62 5.08
N MET A 33 -4.81 6.10 5.75
CA MET A 33 -3.78 5.31 5.10
C MET A 33 -4.34 3.96 4.66
N LEU A 34 -4.37 3.74 3.34
CA LEU A 34 -4.77 2.46 2.75
C LEU A 34 -3.70 1.38 3.01
N LEU A 35 -4.14 0.25 3.57
CA LEU A 35 -3.36 -0.94 3.87
C LEU A 35 -3.84 -2.16 3.05
N PRO A 36 -2.96 -3.11 2.71
CA PRO A 36 -1.52 -3.04 2.92
C PRO A 36 -0.86 -2.02 1.98
N ILE A 37 0.31 -1.53 2.36
CA ILE A 37 1.19 -0.82 1.44
C ILE A 37 1.94 -1.89 0.64
N GLU A 38 1.53 -2.10 -0.61
CA GLU A 38 2.21 -3.02 -1.51
C GLU A 38 3.37 -2.32 -2.22
N VAL A 39 4.59 -2.85 -2.05
CA VAL A 39 5.79 -2.36 -2.76
C VAL A 39 6.20 -3.45 -3.74
N LEU A 40 5.79 -3.28 -5.00
CA LEU A 40 5.74 -4.35 -6.00
C LEU A 40 6.52 -3.99 -7.26
N GLY A 41 7.32 -4.91 -7.77
CA GLY A 41 7.82 -4.84 -9.15
C GLY A 41 9.33 -4.69 -9.24
N SER A 42 9.79 -3.74 -10.06
CA SER A 42 11.19 -3.61 -10.44
C SER A 42 12.08 -3.13 -9.29
N GLU A 43 13.38 -3.32 -9.46
CA GLU A 43 14.40 -2.80 -8.55
C GLU A 43 14.19 -1.30 -8.29
N SER A 44 14.44 -0.89 -7.05
CA SER A 44 14.24 0.47 -6.55
C SER A 44 12.80 1.01 -6.58
N GLN A 45 11.79 0.18 -6.82
CA GLN A 45 10.39 0.61 -6.74
C GLN A 45 10.09 1.21 -5.38
N THR A 46 9.49 2.41 -5.38
CA THR A 46 9.17 3.16 -4.15
C THR A 46 7.69 3.46 -4.06
N VAL A 47 7.12 3.38 -2.85
CA VAL A 47 5.75 3.78 -2.52
C VAL A 47 5.80 4.72 -1.33
N SER A 48 5.06 5.83 -1.41
CA SER A 48 5.04 6.86 -0.36
C SER A 48 3.71 6.86 0.40
N ARG A 49 3.76 7.25 1.67
CA ARG A 49 2.60 7.59 2.49
C ARG A 49 2.88 8.88 3.25
N THR A 50 1.83 9.66 3.44
CA THR A 50 1.87 10.89 4.22
C THR A 50 1.21 10.64 5.57
N VAL A 51 1.74 11.27 6.61
CA VAL A 51 1.19 11.20 7.97
C VAL A 51 1.35 12.57 8.63
N ALA A 52 0.28 13.05 9.24
CA ALA A 52 0.28 14.27 10.01
C ALA A 52 0.41 13.96 11.51
N LEU A 53 1.33 14.64 12.22
CA LEU A 53 1.49 14.53 13.66
C LEU A 53 1.56 15.92 14.31
N PRO A 54 0.84 16.19 15.40
CA PRO A 54 1.07 17.37 16.23
C PRO A 54 2.51 17.43 16.74
N ALA A 55 3.03 18.63 17.00
CA ALA A 55 4.41 18.85 17.44
C ALA A 55 4.80 17.98 18.65
N GLU A 56 3.96 17.94 19.69
CA GLU A 56 4.21 17.13 20.89
C GLU A 56 4.33 15.63 20.56
N GLN A 57 3.51 15.12 19.65
CA GLN A 57 3.58 13.72 19.22
C GLN A 57 4.84 13.46 18.40
N ALA A 58 5.16 14.34 17.45
CA ALA A 58 6.35 14.20 16.61
C ALA A 58 7.65 14.15 17.45
N GLU A 59 7.77 15.02 18.46
CA GLU A 59 8.92 15.03 19.38
C GLU A 59 9.03 13.77 20.23
N SER A 60 7.91 13.08 20.48
CA SER A 60 7.87 11.84 21.27
C SER A 60 8.27 10.59 20.47
N VAL A 61 8.30 10.67 19.12
CA VAL A 61 8.58 9.52 18.25
C VAL A 61 10.00 9.01 18.47
N ARG A 62 10.14 7.70 18.66
CA ARG A 62 11.44 7.01 18.78
C ARG A 62 11.58 5.85 17.81
N PHE A 63 10.47 5.21 17.45
CA PHE A 63 10.50 4.03 16.58
C PHE A 63 9.40 4.09 15.53
N LEU A 64 9.68 3.50 14.36
CA LEU A 64 8.66 3.04 13.44
C LEU A 64 8.36 1.57 13.76
N TRP A 65 7.12 1.26 14.09
CA TRP A 65 6.63 -0.11 14.24
C TRP A 65 5.98 -0.57 12.94
N LEU A 66 6.30 -1.79 12.51
CA LEU A 66 5.81 -2.37 11.27
C LEU A 66 5.39 -3.81 11.48
N GLN A 67 4.29 -4.21 10.83
CA GLN A 67 4.03 -5.59 10.48
C GLN A 67 4.23 -5.73 8.97
N ILE A 68 5.21 -6.54 8.55
CA ILE A 68 5.60 -6.68 7.15
C ILE A 68 5.50 -8.14 6.74
N HIS A 69 5.01 -8.38 5.53
CA HIS A 69 4.98 -9.68 4.89
C HIS A 69 5.90 -9.72 3.66
N GLY A 70 6.69 -10.78 3.54
CA GLY A 70 7.51 -11.06 2.36
C GLY A 70 8.93 -10.49 2.39
N LEU A 71 9.49 -10.15 3.56
CA LEU A 71 10.93 -9.85 3.69
C LEU A 71 11.72 -11.15 3.87
N ARG A 72 12.36 -11.59 2.79
CA ARG A 72 13.00 -12.90 2.66
C ARG A 72 14.53 -12.86 2.78
N TYR A 73 15.14 -11.68 2.70
CA TYR A 73 16.58 -11.53 2.92
C TYR A 73 16.93 -10.11 3.41
N ALA A 74 18.12 -9.96 4.00
CA ALA A 74 18.62 -8.69 4.52
C ALA A 74 18.76 -7.64 3.40
N ASP A 75 18.34 -6.41 3.67
CA ASP A 75 18.42 -5.30 2.71
C ASP A 75 17.53 -5.49 1.46
N GLN A 76 16.55 -6.40 1.49
CA GLN A 76 15.51 -6.48 0.44
C GLN A 76 14.71 -5.18 0.35
N ALA A 77 14.51 -4.49 1.47
CA ALA A 77 13.74 -3.26 1.56
C ALA A 77 14.49 -2.16 2.30
N SER A 78 14.09 -0.91 2.04
CA SER A 78 14.53 0.26 2.78
C SER A 78 13.36 1.20 3.08
N VAL A 79 13.50 1.97 4.16
CA VAL A 79 12.55 3.03 4.54
C VAL A 79 13.28 4.37 4.57
N GLN A 80 12.60 5.43 4.14
CA GLN A 80 13.08 6.81 4.26
C GLN A 80 11.99 7.67 4.88
N PHE A 81 12.40 8.62 5.72
CA PHE A 81 11.52 9.64 6.27
C PHE A 81 11.92 11.00 5.75
N ASN A 82 10.96 11.76 5.21
CA ASN A 82 11.19 13.11 4.73
C ASN A 82 12.38 13.16 3.75
N ALA A 83 13.47 13.86 4.11
CA ALA A 83 14.71 13.93 3.33
C ALA A 83 15.87 13.15 3.95
N SER A 84 15.60 12.22 4.88
CA SER A 84 16.63 11.41 5.55
C SER A 84 17.36 10.49 4.57
N ALA A 85 18.47 9.91 5.03
CA ALA A 85 19.05 8.75 4.37
C ALA A 85 18.05 7.57 4.33
N TRP A 86 18.18 6.71 3.32
CA TRP A 86 17.49 5.42 3.29
C TRP A 86 18.05 4.52 4.37
N ILE A 87 17.17 3.98 5.22
CA ILE A 87 17.53 3.01 6.25
C ILE A 87 17.18 1.63 5.69
N PRO A 88 18.16 0.74 5.46
CA PRO A 88 17.87 -0.62 5.03
C PRO A 88 17.18 -1.40 6.15
N LEU A 89 16.34 -2.37 5.78
CA LEU A 89 15.70 -3.28 6.72
C LEU A 89 16.47 -4.61 6.74
N ASN A 90 17.17 -4.86 7.84
CA ASN A 90 17.88 -6.09 8.14
C ASN A 90 17.90 -6.36 9.65
N ASN A 91 18.40 -7.54 10.05
CA ASN A 91 18.42 -7.97 11.46
C ASN A 91 19.33 -7.12 12.39
N ASN A 92 20.15 -6.20 11.85
CA ASN A 92 20.97 -5.26 12.62
C ASN A 92 20.30 -3.89 12.78
N THR A 93 19.41 -3.51 11.85
CA THR A 93 18.73 -2.21 11.85
C THR A 93 17.37 -2.23 12.54
N VAL A 94 16.74 -3.40 12.67
CA VAL A 94 15.43 -3.53 13.31
C VAL A 94 15.48 -4.53 14.46
N THR A 95 14.62 -4.33 15.45
CA THR A 95 14.32 -5.32 16.47
C THR A 95 13.07 -6.09 16.04
N ILE A 96 13.19 -7.40 15.88
CA ILE A 96 12.08 -8.28 15.49
C ILE A 96 11.43 -8.85 16.75
N ALA A 97 10.10 -8.89 16.78
CA ALA A 97 9.33 -9.48 17.87
C ALA A 97 9.36 -11.01 17.81
N GLU A 98 9.13 -11.65 18.96
CA GLU A 98 8.90 -13.11 19.00
C GLU A 98 7.55 -13.49 18.38
N PRO A 99 7.41 -14.70 17.80
CA PRO A 99 8.46 -15.73 17.65
C PRO A 99 9.39 -15.49 16.46
N GLY A 100 9.12 -14.49 15.60
CA GLY A 100 9.87 -14.26 14.37
C GLY A 100 11.38 -14.15 14.58
N ARG A 101 11.80 -13.51 15.68
CA ARG A 101 13.20 -13.37 16.07
C ARG A 101 13.87 -14.72 16.33
N SER A 102 13.27 -15.58 17.16
CA SER A 102 13.84 -16.91 17.47
C SER A 102 13.91 -17.83 16.25
N PHE A 103 13.10 -17.57 15.22
CA PHE A 103 13.09 -18.33 13.97
C PHE A 103 13.91 -17.68 12.85
N GLY A 104 14.86 -16.81 13.19
CA GLY A 104 15.86 -16.26 12.26
C GLY A 104 15.60 -14.83 11.78
N GLY A 105 14.48 -14.22 12.16
CA GLY A 105 14.17 -12.84 11.78
C GLY A 105 13.91 -12.66 10.29
N ILE A 106 14.45 -11.60 9.68
CA ILE A 106 14.37 -11.37 8.23
C ILE A 106 15.14 -12.49 7.51
N GLY A 107 14.44 -13.18 6.59
CA GLY A 107 14.93 -14.40 5.94
C GLY A 107 14.83 -15.67 6.78
N GLY A 108 14.22 -15.58 7.97
CA GLY A 108 13.89 -16.72 8.81
C GLY A 108 12.62 -17.48 8.36
N GLY A 109 12.12 -18.34 9.24
CA GLY A 109 11.01 -19.25 8.93
C GLY A 109 9.63 -18.59 8.78
N PHE A 110 9.43 -17.37 9.31
CA PHE A 110 8.16 -16.66 9.20
C PHE A 110 8.17 -15.64 8.05
N ALA A 111 7.17 -15.73 7.17
CA ALA A 111 7.00 -14.76 6.09
C ALA A 111 6.43 -13.41 6.56
N THR A 112 5.71 -13.39 7.68
CA THR A 112 5.17 -12.17 8.30
C THR A 112 5.91 -11.88 9.60
N LEU A 113 6.49 -10.69 9.70
CA LEU A 113 7.29 -10.25 10.84
C LEU A 113 6.71 -8.98 11.43
N VAL A 114 6.73 -8.89 12.76
CA VAL A 114 6.50 -7.65 13.50
C VAL A 114 7.86 -7.12 13.95
N MET A 115 8.13 -5.85 13.71
CA MET A 115 9.43 -5.24 13.98
C MET A 115 9.33 -3.78 14.39
N THR A 116 10.37 -3.30 15.08
CA THR A 116 10.59 -1.89 15.38
C THR A 116 11.90 -1.42 14.78
N LEU A 117 11.84 -0.28 14.07
CA LEU A 117 12.98 0.42 13.52
C LEU A 117 13.25 1.67 14.39
N PRO A 118 14.38 1.76 15.11
CA PRO A 118 14.78 2.99 15.77
C PRO A 118 14.96 4.11 14.77
N LEU A 119 14.40 5.28 15.09
CA LEU A 119 14.51 6.48 14.28
C LEU A 119 15.45 7.48 14.95
N PRO A 120 16.32 8.15 14.18
CA PRO A 120 17.09 9.28 14.68
C PRO A 120 16.17 10.36 15.26
N SER A 121 16.62 11.06 16.30
CA SER A 121 15.92 12.25 16.80
C SER A 121 15.72 13.26 15.66
N GLY A 122 14.50 13.79 15.53
CA GLY A 122 14.14 14.73 14.46
C GLY A 122 13.91 14.09 13.08
N ALA A 123 13.95 12.76 12.94
CA ALA A 123 13.58 12.10 11.68
C ALA A 123 12.11 12.34 11.31
N VAL A 124 11.25 12.46 12.33
CA VAL A 124 9.84 12.83 12.23
C VAL A 124 9.67 14.24 12.76
N VAL A 125 8.97 15.08 12.02
CA VAL A 125 8.75 16.50 12.30
C VAL A 125 7.29 16.78 12.61
N ALA A 126 7.00 17.97 13.15
CA ALA A 126 5.63 18.43 13.30
C ALA A 126 4.91 18.53 11.95
N ASP A 127 3.60 18.40 11.98
CA ASP A 127 2.71 18.38 10.82
C ASP A 127 3.05 17.21 9.89
N THR A 128 3.39 17.51 8.64
CA THR A 128 3.40 16.53 7.55
C THR A 128 4.74 15.81 7.45
N ASN A 129 4.68 14.48 7.51
CA ASN A 129 5.81 13.59 7.26
C ASN A 129 5.53 12.70 6.06
N ILE A 130 6.56 12.47 5.25
CA ILE A 130 6.51 11.52 4.13
C ILE A 130 7.33 10.29 4.50
N ILE A 131 6.68 9.14 4.57
CA ILE A 131 7.32 7.84 4.72
C ILE A 131 7.41 7.21 3.34
N ARG A 132 8.62 6.83 2.91
CA ARG A 132 8.84 6.11 1.65
C ARG A 132 9.33 4.70 1.94
N PHE A 133 8.73 3.75 1.26
CA PHE A 133 9.05 2.33 1.31
C PHE A 133 9.62 1.91 -0.04
N ARG A 134 10.80 1.28 -0.05
CA ARG A 134 11.48 0.87 -1.28
C ARG A 134 11.75 -0.62 -1.30
N PHE A 135 11.42 -1.27 -2.42
CA PHE A 135 11.95 -2.59 -2.76
C PHE A 135 13.30 -2.38 -3.46
N ASN A 136 14.38 -2.82 -2.82
CA ASN A 136 15.72 -2.49 -3.29
C ASN A 136 16.05 -3.25 -4.56
N ARG A 137 15.93 -4.58 -4.53
CA ARG A 137 16.26 -5.45 -5.66
C ARG A 137 15.65 -6.84 -5.50
N THR A 138 15.71 -7.64 -6.54
CA THR A 138 15.44 -9.08 -6.46
C THR A 138 16.73 -9.86 -6.21
N ASP A 139 16.62 -10.98 -5.51
CA ASP A 139 17.63 -12.04 -5.41
C ASP A 139 17.41 -13.16 -6.45
N GLY A 140 16.43 -12.99 -7.34
CA GLY A 140 15.98 -14.02 -8.28
C GLY A 140 14.82 -14.89 -7.74
N VAL A 141 14.33 -14.62 -6.53
CA VAL A 141 13.19 -15.33 -5.92
C VAL A 141 12.04 -14.37 -5.61
N VAL A 142 12.32 -13.22 -5.02
CA VAL A 142 11.29 -12.25 -4.61
C VAL A 142 11.16 -11.07 -5.58
N SER A 143 9.96 -10.50 -5.68
CA SER A 143 9.66 -9.32 -6.51
C SER A 143 8.85 -8.24 -5.78
N ALA A 144 8.65 -8.41 -4.48
CA ALA A 144 7.70 -7.60 -3.72
C ALA A 144 7.84 -7.80 -2.20
N TYR A 145 7.25 -6.87 -1.45
CA TYR A 145 6.84 -7.06 -0.05
C TYR A 145 5.61 -6.21 0.26
N ARG A 146 5.01 -6.41 1.43
CA ARG A 146 3.83 -5.67 1.88
C ARG A 146 3.99 -5.18 3.30
N VAL A 147 3.69 -3.92 3.56
CA VAL A 147 3.47 -3.43 4.93
C VAL A 147 2.01 -3.63 5.27
N LEU A 148 1.73 -4.57 6.17
CA LEU A 148 0.38 -4.93 6.60
C LEU A 148 -0.17 -3.98 7.66
N ALA A 149 0.71 -3.44 8.51
CA ALA A 149 0.37 -2.45 9.50
C ALA A 149 1.58 -1.59 9.84
N LEU A 150 1.35 -0.35 10.26
CA LEU A 150 2.40 0.53 10.76
C LEU A 150 1.91 1.42 11.88
N ASN A 151 2.85 1.93 12.68
CA ASN A 151 2.60 2.97 13.66
C ASN A 151 3.92 3.65 14.06
N PHE A 152 3.84 4.80 14.71
CA PHE A 152 4.98 5.36 15.44
C PHE A 152 4.88 4.99 16.90
N LEU A 153 6.02 4.69 17.52
CA LEU A 153 6.10 4.41 18.94
C LEU A 153 6.90 5.49 19.67
N THR A 154 6.46 5.82 20.88
CA THR A 154 7.24 6.55 21.87
C THR A 154 8.34 5.67 22.47
N PHE A 155 9.17 6.23 23.35
CA PHE A 155 10.19 5.46 24.09
C PHE A 155 9.56 4.33 24.93
N GLU A 156 8.37 4.57 25.47
CA GLU A 156 7.59 3.63 26.29
C GLU A 156 6.82 2.60 25.45
N GLY A 157 6.94 2.66 24.11
CA GLY A 157 6.26 1.75 23.19
C GLY A 157 4.80 2.09 22.93
N GLN A 158 4.35 3.31 23.25
CA GLN A 158 2.96 3.73 22.97
C GLN A 158 2.77 4.05 21.49
N LYS A 159 1.71 3.50 20.88
CA LYS A 159 1.30 3.80 19.50
C LYS A 159 0.66 5.18 19.41
N LEU A 160 1.12 6.00 18.46
CA LEU A 160 0.65 7.37 18.28
C LEU A 160 -0.50 7.51 17.27
N LEU A 161 -0.53 6.66 16.25
CA LEU A 161 -1.60 6.72 15.23
C LEU A 161 -2.81 5.89 15.70
N PRO A 162 -4.01 6.49 15.78
CA PRO A 162 -5.21 5.77 16.18
C PRO A 162 -5.64 4.76 15.10
N PRO A 163 -6.43 3.72 15.44
CA PRO A 163 -6.92 2.75 14.45
C PRO A 163 -7.67 3.40 13.28
N GLY A 164 -8.41 4.49 13.52
CA GLY A 164 -9.13 5.24 12.49
C GLY A 164 -8.24 5.96 11.47
N ALA A 165 -6.92 6.04 11.70
CA ALA A 165 -5.97 6.56 10.72
C ALA A 165 -5.72 5.59 9.54
N PHE A 166 -6.22 4.36 9.62
CA PHE A 166 -6.01 3.31 8.64
C PHE A 166 -7.33 2.82 8.04
N VAL A 167 -7.26 2.32 6.81
CA VAL A 167 -8.35 1.62 6.14
C VAL A 167 -7.77 0.45 5.36
N GLU A 168 -8.39 -0.72 5.47
CA GLU A 168 -8.01 -1.88 4.67
C GLU A 168 -8.54 -1.73 3.24
N ASP A 169 -7.70 -2.03 2.27
CA ASP A 169 -8.09 -2.20 0.88
C ASP A 169 -9.09 -3.35 0.77
N ALA A 170 -10.11 -3.12 -0.04
CA ALA A 170 -11.35 -3.89 -0.11
C ALA A 170 -11.39 -4.66 -1.43
N PRO A 171 -10.93 -5.92 -1.50
CA PRO A 171 -10.77 -6.66 -2.75
C PRO A 171 -12.07 -6.97 -3.47
N GLU A 172 -13.19 -6.93 -2.77
CA GLU A 172 -14.53 -6.97 -3.33
C GLU A 172 -14.82 -5.79 -4.28
N THR A 173 -14.09 -4.68 -4.15
CA THR A 173 -14.21 -3.50 -5.02
C THR A 173 -13.29 -3.56 -6.23
N TRP A 174 -12.33 -4.50 -6.29
CA TRP A 174 -11.36 -4.55 -7.36
C TRP A 174 -11.97 -5.02 -8.68
N THR A 175 -11.83 -4.20 -9.71
CA THR A 175 -12.29 -4.49 -11.07
C THR A 175 -11.14 -4.99 -11.98
N PRO A 176 -11.46 -5.65 -13.11
CA PRO A 176 -10.46 -5.94 -14.14
C PRO A 176 -9.77 -4.65 -14.62
N PRO A 177 -8.42 -4.58 -14.65
CA PRO A 177 -7.72 -3.40 -15.16
C PRO A 177 -7.93 -3.19 -16.67
N LEU A 178 -8.30 -4.24 -17.41
CA LEU A 178 -8.71 -4.22 -18.82
C LEU A 178 -10.03 -4.99 -18.94
N PRO A 179 -11.19 -4.32 -18.91
CA PRO A 179 -12.49 -4.99 -18.77
C PRO A 179 -13.04 -5.56 -20.08
N ASP A 180 -12.40 -5.33 -21.23
CA ASP A 180 -12.87 -5.83 -22.50
C ASP A 180 -12.66 -7.34 -22.66
N GLU A 181 -13.57 -7.98 -23.40
CA GLU A 181 -13.58 -9.44 -23.55
C GLU A 181 -12.31 -9.97 -24.23
N ALA A 182 -11.73 -9.20 -25.16
CA ALA A 182 -10.51 -9.60 -25.86
C ALA A 182 -9.32 -9.66 -24.90
N SER A 183 -9.14 -8.67 -24.03
CA SER A 183 -8.12 -8.66 -22.99
C SER A 183 -8.28 -9.79 -21.98
N ILE A 184 -9.52 -10.07 -21.55
CA ILE A 184 -9.82 -11.18 -20.63
C ILE A 184 -9.48 -12.53 -21.30
N ARG A 185 -9.85 -12.71 -22.56
CA ARG A 185 -9.53 -13.91 -23.34
C ARG A 185 -8.03 -14.08 -23.54
N ALA A 186 -7.31 -13.00 -23.85
CA ALA A 186 -5.85 -12.99 -23.94
C ALA A 186 -5.20 -13.36 -22.61
N GLY A 187 -5.71 -12.82 -21.49
CA GLY A 187 -5.24 -13.15 -20.14
C GLY A 187 -5.37 -14.64 -19.81
N ARG A 188 -6.51 -15.25 -20.19
CA ARG A 188 -6.71 -16.70 -20.03
C ARG A 188 -5.73 -17.52 -20.88
N ALA A 189 -5.47 -17.09 -22.11
CA ALA A 189 -4.52 -17.78 -22.99
C ALA A 189 -3.10 -17.72 -22.42
N LEU A 190 -2.66 -16.54 -21.95
CA LEU A 190 -1.37 -16.35 -21.30
C LEU A 190 -1.23 -17.20 -20.04
N TRP A 191 -2.27 -17.23 -19.19
CA TRP A 191 -2.29 -18.05 -17.97
C TRP A 191 -1.95 -19.53 -18.24
N ARG A 192 -2.41 -20.06 -19.37
CA ARG A 192 -2.28 -21.47 -19.73
C ARG A 192 -1.09 -21.80 -20.65
N GLY A 193 -0.49 -20.82 -21.29
CA GLY A 193 0.46 -21.09 -22.38
C GLY A 193 1.62 -20.10 -22.52
N ALA A 194 1.72 -19.08 -21.67
CA ALA A 194 2.83 -18.14 -21.75
C ALA A 194 4.17 -18.85 -21.47
N SER A 195 5.20 -18.53 -22.25
CA SER A 195 6.57 -18.94 -21.91
C SER A 195 7.08 -18.09 -20.75
N LEU A 196 7.61 -18.74 -19.73
CA LEU A 196 8.05 -18.09 -18.49
C LEU A 196 9.56 -18.25 -18.28
N VAL A 197 10.17 -17.29 -17.58
CA VAL A 197 11.53 -17.40 -17.03
C VAL A 197 11.50 -17.42 -15.51
N ALA A 198 12.54 -17.97 -14.88
CA ALA A 198 12.61 -18.12 -13.42
C ALA A 198 12.54 -16.79 -12.66
N SER A 199 13.08 -15.72 -13.23
CA SER A 199 13.13 -14.38 -12.64
C SER A 199 13.35 -13.30 -13.70
N SER A 200 13.27 -12.04 -13.28
CA SER A 200 13.56 -10.88 -14.12
C SER A 200 15.05 -10.58 -14.31
N LEU A 201 15.94 -11.41 -13.73
CA LEU A 201 17.38 -11.20 -13.83
C LEU A 201 17.93 -11.57 -15.23
N PRO A 202 19.02 -10.93 -15.67
CA PRO A 202 19.69 -11.30 -16.93
C PRO A 202 20.05 -12.79 -16.97
N ASN A 203 19.86 -13.42 -18.13
CA ASN A 203 20.13 -14.85 -18.36
C ASN A 203 19.35 -15.80 -17.45
N SER A 204 18.22 -15.36 -16.90
CA SER A 204 17.36 -16.23 -16.11
C SER A 204 16.92 -17.44 -16.94
N PRO A 205 17.00 -18.67 -16.39
CA PRO A 205 16.60 -19.87 -17.12
C PRO A 205 15.11 -19.84 -17.45
N ARG A 206 14.76 -20.49 -18.55
CA ARG A 206 13.38 -20.78 -18.91
C ARG A 206 12.75 -21.73 -17.89
N ILE A 207 11.48 -21.50 -17.57
CA ILE A 207 10.65 -22.47 -16.84
C ILE A 207 9.92 -23.32 -17.88
N GLU A 208 10.05 -24.65 -17.78
CA GLU A 208 9.28 -25.60 -18.59
C GLU A 208 7.91 -25.88 -17.94
N ALA A 209 7.17 -24.80 -17.67
CA ALA A 209 5.84 -24.78 -17.09
C ALA A 209 5.16 -23.42 -17.36
N HIS A 210 3.84 -23.37 -17.26
CA HIS A 210 3.00 -22.19 -17.36
C HIS A 210 2.42 -21.80 -16.00
N CYS A 211 1.72 -20.65 -15.92
CA CYS A 211 1.12 -20.23 -14.66
C CYS A 211 0.12 -21.28 -14.12
N ALA A 212 -0.68 -21.86 -15.01
CA ALA A 212 -1.66 -22.90 -14.70
C ALA A 212 -1.07 -24.24 -14.22
N ASP A 213 0.24 -24.47 -14.39
CA ASP A 213 0.91 -25.69 -13.94
C ASP A 213 1.39 -25.59 -12.48
N CYS A 214 1.61 -24.37 -11.98
CA CYS A 214 2.01 -24.11 -10.58
C CYS A 214 0.87 -23.57 -9.71
N HIS A 215 -0.16 -22.99 -10.32
CA HIS A 215 -1.35 -22.46 -9.68
C HIS A 215 -2.58 -23.30 -10.05
N ALA A 216 -3.76 -22.95 -9.52
CA ALA A 216 -4.98 -23.61 -9.96
C ALA A 216 -5.17 -23.41 -11.48
N GLU A 217 -5.59 -24.46 -12.19
CA GLU A 217 -5.71 -24.46 -13.65
C GLU A 217 -6.54 -23.26 -14.19
N ASP A 218 -7.54 -22.83 -13.44
CA ASP A 218 -8.42 -21.71 -13.76
C ASP A 218 -7.99 -20.38 -13.11
N GLY A 219 -6.98 -20.37 -12.24
CA GLY A 219 -6.52 -19.21 -11.48
C GLY A 219 -7.40 -18.86 -10.28
N ARG A 220 -8.30 -19.77 -9.85
CA ARG A 220 -9.20 -19.51 -8.72
C ARG A 220 -8.49 -19.26 -7.40
N ASP A 221 -7.28 -19.79 -7.21
CA ASP A 221 -6.46 -19.55 -6.03
C ASP A 221 -6.05 -18.08 -5.92
N LEU A 222 -5.61 -17.45 -7.02
CA LEU A 222 -5.30 -16.02 -7.04
C LEU A 222 -6.52 -15.14 -6.75
N LYS A 223 -7.71 -15.54 -7.24
CA LYS A 223 -8.98 -14.88 -6.93
C LYS A 223 -9.33 -15.07 -5.45
N TYR A 224 -9.34 -16.31 -4.97
CA TYR A 224 -9.73 -16.70 -3.61
C TYR A 224 -8.91 -15.97 -2.55
N PHE A 225 -7.58 -15.94 -2.73
CA PHE A 225 -6.65 -15.31 -1.80
C PHE A 225 -6.46 -13.81 -2.05
N ASN A 226 -7.19 -13.19 -3.00
CA ASN A 226 -7.08 -11.76 -3.27
C ASN A 226 -5.65 -11.27 -3.54
N PHE A 227 -4.94 -11.94 -4.44
CA PHE A 227 -3.74 -11.35 -5.02
C PHE A 227 -4.14 -10.10 -5.81
N SER A 228 -3.68 -8.92 -5.38
CA SER A 228 -4.03 -7.64 -6.00
C SER A 228 -3.66 -7.62 -7.48
N ASN A 229 -4.35 -6.77 -8.25
CA ASN A 229 -4.00 -6.54 -9.66
C ASN A 229 -2.53 -6.14 -9.81
N GLY A 230 -2.02 -5.29 -8.92
CA GLY A 230 -0.60 -4.91 -8.90
C GLY A 230 0.31 -6.12 -8.69
N SER A 231 -0.01 -7.01 -7.76
CA SER A 231 0.84 -8.16 -7.44
C SER A 231 0.87 -9.19 -8.56
N ILE A 232 -0.27 -9.42 -9.22
CA ILE A 232 -0.34 -10.28 -10.40
C ILE A 232 0.52 -9.70 -11.53
N VAL A 233 0.36 -8.41 -11.84
CA VAL A 233 1.15 -7.73 -12.89
C VAL A 233 2.65 -7.77 -12.56
N ALA A 234 3.04 -7.49 -11.33
CA ALA A 234 4.43 -7.50 -10.91
C ALA A 234 5.05 -8.90 -11.02
N ARG A 235 4.34 -9.94 -10.59
CA ARG A 235 4.82 -11.33 -10.67
C ARG A 235 4.84 -11.85 -12.11
N SER A 236 3.89 -11.47 -12.96
CA SER A 236 3.94 -11.76 -14.40
C SER A 236 5.20 -11.17 -15.04
N ARG A 237 5.53 -9.91 -14.72
CA ARG A 237 6.77 -9.26 -15.21
C ARG A 237 8.03 -9.92 -14.68
N PHE A 238 8.00 -10.36 -13.42
CA PHE A 238 9.09 -11.14 -12.84
C PHE A 238 9.36 -12.43 -13.63
N HIS A 239 8.32 -13.04 -14.22
CA HIS A 239 8.46 -14.22 -15.07
C HIS A 239 8.61 -13.91 -16.57
N GLY A 240 9.03 -12.69 -16.92
CA GLY A 240 9.40 -12.30 -18.28
C GLY A 240 8.27 -11.76 -19.15
N LEU A 241 7.05 -11.61 -18.61
CA LEU A 241 5.93 -11.05 -19.36
C LEU A 241 5.95 -9.53 -19.38
N LEU A 242 5.31 -8.95 -20.40
CA LEU A 242 5.10 -7.52 -20.52
C LEU A 242 4.07 -7.02 -19.51
N ALA A 243 4.11 -5.71 -19.24
CA ALA A 243 3.14 -5.07 -18.34
C ALA A 243 1.68 -5.26 -18.82
N LEU A 244 1.47 -5.22 -20.14
CA LEU A 244 0.15 -5.42 -20.75
C LEU A 244 -0.34 -6.85 -20.51
N GLU A 245 0.50 -7.84 -20.74
CA GLU A 245 0.20 -9.26 -20.53
C GLU A 245 -0.16 -9.54 -19.07
N GLY A 246 0.60 -8.98 -18.13
CA GLY A 246 0.26 -9.05 -16.70
C GLY A 246 -1.11 -8.43 -16.38
N LYS A 247 -1.47 -7.31 -17.02
CA LYS A 247 -2.81 -6.68 -16.84
C LYS A 247 -3.92 -7.54 -17.45
N GLN A 248 -3.66 -8.20 -18.58
CA GLN A 248 -4.60 -9.13 -19.19
C GLN A 248 -4.84 -10.34 -18.27
N ILE A 249 -3.78 -10.94 -17.71
CA ILE A 249 -3.89 -12.02 -16.73
C ILE A 249 -4.67 -11.54 -15.49
N ALA A 250 -4.34 -10.38 -14.92
CA ALA A 250 -5.08 -9.83 -13.79
C ALA A 250 -6.57 -9.63 -14.11
N SER A 251 -6.89 -9.17 -15.32
CA SER A 251 -8.27 -8.99 -15.78
C SER A 251 -9.02 -10.32 -15.88
N TYR A 252 -8.36 -11.36 -16.40
CA TYR A 252 -8.88 -12.72 -16.40
C TYR A 252 -9.20 -13.22 -14.99
N ILE A 253 -8.26 -13.12 -14.05
CA ILE A 253 -8.48 -13.53 -12.65
C ILE A 253 -9.65 -12.75 -12.02
N ARG A 254 -9.76 -11.44 -12.26
CA ARG A 254 -10.86 -10.63 -11.72
C ARG A 254 -12.21 -11.02 -12.29
N SER A 255 -12.27 -11.46 -13.56
CA SER A 255 -13.51 -11.91 -14.22
C SER A 255 -14.07 -13.23 -13.69
N LEU A 256 -13.31 -13.99 -12.89
CA LEU A 256 -13.79 -15.23 -12.30
C LEU A 256 -14.93 -14.96 -11.32
N THR A 257 -16.07 -15.61 -11.54
CA THR A 257 -17.26 -15.56 -10.68
C THR A 257 -17.12 -16.54 -9.52
N LEU A 258 -16.23 -16.22 -8.58
CA LEU A 258 -15.93 -17.02 -7.40
C LEU A 258 -15.84 -16.12 -6.16
N PRO A 259 -16.21 -16.63 -4.97
CA PRO A 259 -15.93 -15.96 -3.70
C PRO A 259 -14.43 -15.72 -3.52
N ASN A 260 -14.09 -14.60 -2.89
CA ASN A 260 -12.72 -14.19 -2.61
C ASN A 260 -12.55 -13.76 -1.14
N PRO A 261 -12.64 -14.70 -0.17
CA PRO A 261 -12.61 -14.37 1.25
C PRO A 261 -11.19 -14.19 1.82
N GLY A 262 -10.16 -14.69 1.12
CA GLY A 262 -8.80 -14.78 1.67
C GLY A 262 -7.98 -13.50 1.56
N ARG A 263 -6.77 -13.54 2.12
CA ARG A 263 -5.67 -12.61 1.82
C ARG A 263 -4.38 -13.42 1.65
N PRO A 264 -3.40 -12.99 0.85
CA PRO A 264 -2.16 -13.76 0.63
C PRO A 264 -1.30 -13.94 1.90
N TRP A 265 -1.53 -13.10 2.92
CA TRP A 265 -0.83 -13.13 4.21
C TRP A 265 -1.69 -13.67 5.36
N ASN A 266 -2.92 -14.15 5.09
CA ASN A 266 -3.85 -14.63 6.12
C ASN A 266 -4.66 -15.86 5.63
N PRO A 267 -4.48 -17.07 6.22
CA PRO A 267 -3.62 -17.36 7.37
C PRO A 267 -2.12 -17.22 7.05
N PRO A 268 -1.25 -17.03 8.06
CA PRO A 268 0.19 -16.79 7.87
C PRO A 268 0.94 -17.97 7.22
N TYR A 269 0.35 -19.16 7.26
CA TYR A 269 0.81 -20.34 6.54
C TYR A 269 -0.19 -20.65 5.44
N GLN A 270 0.12 -20.19 4.24
CA GLN A 270 -0.52 -20.70 3.03
C GLN A 270 0.49 -21.58 2.31
N PRO A 271 0.11 -22.79 1.86
CA PRO A 271 0.86 -23.44 0.80
C PRO A 271 0.76 -22.52 -0.42
N GLY A 272 1.84 -21.82 -0.72
CA GLY A 272 1.98 -20.98 -1.89
C GLY A 272 3.46 -20.94 -2.27
N PRO A 273 3.78 -21.14 -3.57
CA PRO A 273 5.13 -21.45 -4.07
C PRO A 273 6.17 -20.35 -3.86
#